data_AF-A0A077WA17-F1
#
_entry.id   AF-A0A077WA17-F1
#
_cell.length_a   1.000
_cell.length_b   1.000
_cell.length_c   1.000
_cell.angle_alpha   90.00
_cell.angle_beta   90.00
_cell.angle_gamma   90.00
#
_symmetry.space_group_name_H-M   'P 1'
#
loop_
_entity.id
_entity.type
_entity.pdbx_description
1 polymer ?
#
loop_
_entity_poly.entity_id
_entity_poly.type
_entity_poly.pdbx_seq_one_letter_code
_entity_poly.pdbx_strand_id
1 'polypeptide(L)'
;MIKAPILAALLLLVQGQYAALNPVQQPDDVQHECPLSKTGNDQISSILSHFSGIFLGDYTSNGGFFPGPLAIAGDYHTNTTMLDSSRHVDCTSSATNNNVLSYGLVVNGNLYSNRIDLTGNAFIGEGDVDGSVNPQPQGGLCDQKHFGNNSPLDFDAVESYLLGASKALAMLKPDMRFKQHSITQLDTPENPLYNVFTFDTCRDCSFWVKESLSDPSGLLFAGPAGSLKEAPSGTVVLNIPVADGSTIMIDADMPTFGFNPCNTIFNFYPVSEDDGQYLPGGEFTIDRRTVGQLEGLILAPRGHIREASHGNFAGSIFALDYTSVQPHGGAGLRDFFSTTGACAAYSGCFPIMKQSASSSGLKKRQDDELPTTTTTTTLTITPESITNVETQVLTETIQITSNHEVISTATLRYTTVRTHTDRSTYTDFNTIFSTPDPVTSTHEVLTTETVTASEPIVENVTVYVRPEGGDGHYQHKHHDHHKHKHEDYKKGNHGYHKHKYHYEEGVYE
;
A
#
# COMPACT_ATOMS: atom_id res chain seq x y z
N MET A 1 -32.34 -66.05 -8.33
CA MET A 1 -32.20 -65.16 -9.51
C MET A 1 -33.30 -64.11 -9.43
N ILE A 2 -32.95 -62.89 -9.02
CA ILE A 2 -33.65 -61.59 -9.18
C ILE A 2 -32.79 -60.59 -8.37
N LYS A 3 -32.69 -59.35 -8.88
CA LYS A 3 -32.00 -58.15 -8.36
C LYS A 3 -30.71 -57.75 -9.06
N ALA A 4 -30.88 -57.19 -10.26
CA ALA A 4 -30.07 -56.09 -10.76
C ALA A 4 -30.88 -55.36 -11.86
N PRO A 5 -31.76 -54.39 -11.49
CA PRO A 5 -31.77 -53.14 -12.23
C PRO A 5 -32.23 -51.97 -11.33
N ILE A 6 -31.36 -51.47 -10.45
CA ILE A 6 -31.59 -50.18 -9.75
C ILE A 6 -30.34 -49.29 -9.86
N LEU A 7 -29.15 -49.88 -10.03
CA LEU A 7 -27.89 -49.14 -10.12
C LEU A 7 -27.66 -48.40 -11.46
N ALA A 8 -28.36 -48.79 -12.53
CA ALA A 8 -28.24 -48.13 -13.83
C ALA A 8 -29.11 -46.85 -13.96
N ALA A 9 -30.14 -46.71 -13.12
CA ALA A 9 -31.01 -45.52 -13.14
C ALA A 9 -30.44 -44.36 -12.30
N LEU A 10 -29.61 -44.65 -11.29
CA LEU A 10 -28.95 -43.62 -10.49
C LEU A 10 -27.74 -42.99 -11.21
N LEU A 11 -27.10 -43.70 -12.15
CA LEU A 11 -25.95 -43.18 -12.90
C LEU A 11 -26.36 -42.22 -14.04
N LEU A 12 -27.61 -42.26 -14.50
CA LEU A 12 -28.13 -41.38 -15.55
C LEU A 12 -28.72 -40.05 -15.02
N LEU A 13 -28.89 -39.90 -13.70
CA LEU A 13 -29.35 -38.65 -13.08
C LEU A 13 -28.19 -37.73 -12.64
N VAL A 14 -26.94 -38.20 -12.66
CA VAL A 14 -25.76 -37.39 -12.30
C VAL A 14 -25.08 -36.76 -13.53
N GLN A 15 -25.48 -37.09 -14.76
CA GLN A 15 -24.93 -36.51 -15.99
C GLN A 15 -25.81 -35.41 -16.63
N GLY A 16 -26.86 -34.96 -15.94
CA GLY A 16 -27.90 -34.09 -16.52
C GLY A 16 -28.00 -32.66 -15.96
N GLN A 17 -27.00 -32.15 -15.25
CA GLN A 17 -27.00 -30.78 -14.72
C GLN A 17 -25.64 -30.09 -14.88
N TYR A 18 -25.07 -30.14 -16.08
CA TYR A 18 -24.29 -29.01 -16.56
C TYR A 18 -25.20 -28.26 -17.52
N ALA A 19 -26.07 -27.41 -16.96
CA ALA A 19 -26.67 -26.36 -17.75
C ALA A 19 -25.50 -25.56 -18.34
N ALA A 20 -25.44 -25.50 -19.67
CA ALA A 20 -24.55 -24.60 -20.36
C ALA A 20 -24.76 -23.21 -19.76
N LEU A 21 -23.76 -22.73 -19.01
CA LEU A 21 -23.64 -21.31 -18.76
C LEU A 21 -23.66 -20.67 -20.15
N ASN A 22 -24.64 -19.80 -20.37
CA ASN A 22 -24.71 -19.00 -21.59
C ASN A 22 -23.29 -18.49 -21.87
N PRO A 23 -22.78 -18.61 -23.11
CA PRO A 23 -21.57 -17.90 -23.47
C PRO A 23 -21.84 -16.44 -23.13
N VAL A 24 -21.09 -15.91 -22.16
CA VAL A 24 -20.97 -14.47 -21.94
C VAL A 24 -20.69 -13.91 -23.33
N GLN A 25 -21.58 -13.06 -23.82
CA GLN A 25 -21.38 -12.39 -25.10
C GLN A 25 -19.96 -11.82 -25.08
N GLN A 26 -19.09 -12.35 -25.93
CA GLN A 26 -17.79 -11.74 -26.18
C GLN A 26 -18.07 -10.29 -26.58
N PRO A 27 -17.59 -9.30 -25.81
CA PRO A 27 -17.77 -7.92 -26.20
C PRO A 27 -17.09 -7.73 -27.56
N ASP A 28 -17.87 -7.21 -28.52
CA ASP A 28 -17.44 -6.88 -29.86
C ASP A 28 -16.09 -6.17 -29.84
N ASP A 29 -15.11 -6.71 -30.58
CA ASP A 29 -13.83 -6.12 -31.02
C ASP A 29 -13.47 -4.76 -30.37
N VAL A 30 -13.25 -4.80 -29.05
CA VAL A 30 -12.83 -3.63 -28.30
C VAL A 30 -11.36 -3.46 -28.64
N GLN A 31 -11.03 -2.45 -29.44
CA GLN A 31 -9.64 -2.01 -29.55
C GLN A 31 -9.11 -1.85 -28.13
N HIS A 32 -8.24 -2.76 -27.72
CA HIS A 32 -7.58 -2.73 -26.43
C HIS A 32 -6.57 -1.58 -26.49
N GLU A 33 -7.05 -0.36 -26.32
CA GLU A 33 -6.21 0.81 -26.14
C GLU A 33 -5.77 0.88 -24.69
N CYS A 34 -4.48 1.10 -24.52
CA CYS A 34 -3.83 1.29 -23.23
C CYS A 34 -4.45 2.50 -22.50
N PRO A 35 -5.08 2.33 -21.33
CA PRO A 35 -5.89 3.39 -20.74
C PRO A 35 -5.08 4.66 -20.38
N LEU A 36 -3.80 4.53 -20.02
CA LEU A 36 -2.92 5.67 -19.74
C LEU A 36 -2.45 6.45 -20.99
N SER A 37 -2.68 5.91 -22.21
CA SER A 37 -2.14 6.46 -23.46
C SER A 37 -2.98 7.60 -24.04
N LYS A 38 -4.16 7.93 -23.49
CA LYS A 38 -4.98 9.03 -24.01
C LYS A 38 -4.86 10.28 -23.15
N THR A 39 -4.62 11.36 -23.88
CA THR A 39 -4.82 12.80 -23.63
C THR A 39 -6.20 13.21 -23.09
N GLY A 40 -6.90 12.31 -22.39
CA GLY A 40 -8.08 12.65 -21.61
C GLY A 40 -7.64 13.30 -20.31
N ASN A 41 -8.34 14.35 -19.89
CA ASN A 41 -8.18 15.04 -18.62
C ASN A 41 -8.52 14.15 -17.39
N ASP A 42 -8.16 12.87 -17.40
CA ASP A 42 -8.30 12.02 -16.23
C ASP A 42 -7.24 12.41 -15.22
N GLN A 43 -7.70 13.13 -14.19
CA GLN A 43 -6.89 13.65 -13.10
C GLN A 43 -6.10 12.53 -12.42
N ILE A 44 -6.69 11.33 -12.26
CA ILE A 44 -6.03 10.20 -11.60
C ILE A 44 -4.85 9.70 -12.45
N SER A 45 -5.04 9.50 -13.75
CA SER A 45 -3.94 9.10 -14.65
C SER A 45 -2.78 10.11 -14.62
N SER A 46 -3.09 11.40 -14.51
CA SER A 46 -2.08 12.46 -14.35
C SER A 46 -1.36 12.38 -13.00
N ILE A 47 -2.09 12.08 -11.91
CA ILE A 47 -1.52 11.90 -10.57
C ILE A 47 -0.55 10.71 -10.56
N LEU A 48 -0.95 9.56 -11.09
CA LEU A 48 -0.14 8.34 -11.08
C LEU A 48 1.12 8.42 -11.95
N SER A 49 1.09 9.21 -13.02
CA SER A 49 2.28 9.43 -13.85
C SER A 49 3.21 10.51 -13.31
N HIS A 50 2.72 11.37 -12.41
CA HIS A 50 3.48 12.46 -11.81
C HIS A 50 4.28 12.03 -10.58
N PHE A 51 3.62 11.40 -9.61
CA PHE A 51 4.25 11.05 -8.34
C PHE A 51 5.09 9.77 -8.46
N SER A 52 6.34 9.83 -8.02
CA SER A 52 7.20 8.66 -7.87
C SER A 52 6.85 7.84 -6.63
N GLY A 53 6.22 8.46 -5.63
CA GLY A 53 5.69 7.78 -4.45
C GLY A 53 4.30 8.29 -4.07
N ILE A 54 3.34 7.39 -3.90
CA ILE A 54 2.03 7.67 -3.31
C ILE A 54 1.85 6.70 -2.13
N PHE A 55 1.69 7.26 -0.93
CA PHE A 55 1.51 6.51 0.31
C PHE A 55 0.18 6.90 0.94
N LEU A 56 -0.68 5.89 1.17
CA LEU A 56 -2.05 6.06 1.70
C LEU A 56 -2.09 6.20 3.24
N GLY A 57 -0.96 5.99 3.90
CA GLY A 57 -0.69 6.22 5.32
C GLY A 57 0.61 6.98 5.46
N ASP A 58 1.46 6.55 6.39
CA ASP A 58 2.64 7.30 6.80
C ASP A 58 3.86 7.07 5.89
N TYR A 59 4.77 8.04 5.90
CA TYR A 59 6.07 7.95 5.26
C TYR A 59 7.17 8.25 6.27
N THR A 60 8.05 7.28 6.51
CA THR A 60 9.19 7.40 7.42
C THR A 60 10.50 7.08 6.72
N SER A 61 11.47 7.99 6.81
CA SER A 61 12.82 7.83 6.25
C SER A 61 13.82 8.68 7.01
N ASN A 62 15.11 8.33 7.00
CA ASN A 62 16.14 9.19 7.58
C ASN A 62 16.54 10.39 6.70
N GLY A 63 15.79 10.66 5.64
CA GLY A 63 15.99 11.81 4.74
C GLY A 63 16.74 11.42 3.47
N GLY A 64 17.65 12.25 2.99
CA GLY A 64 18.48 12.00 1.80
C GLY A 64 17.96 12.67 0.52
N PHE A 65 18.39 12.14 -0.63
CA PHE A 65 18.03 12.67 -1.95
C PHE A 65 17.01 11.75 -2.62
N PHE A 66 15.90 12.34 -3.07
CA PHE A 66 14.84 11.67 -3.80
C PHE A 66 14.63 12.35 -5.13
N PRO A 67 14.93 11.67 -6.26
CA PRO A 67 14.54 12.16 -7.56
C PRO A 67 13.07 11.81 -7.78
N GLY A 68 12.15 12.75 -7.55
CA GLY A 68 10.73 12.56 -7.83
C GLY A 68 9.75 13.20 -6.82
N PRO A 69 8.52 13.53 -7.24
CA PRO A 69 7.47 14.00 -6.34
C PRO A 69 6.94 12.90 -5.41
N LEU A 70 6.51 13.30 -4.21
CA LEU A 70 5.84 12.43 -3.23
C LEU A 70 4.46 12.93 -2.82
N ALA A 71 3.51 12.01 -2.65
CA ALA A 71 2.19 12.23 -2.07
C ALA A 71 1.98 11.30 -0.87
N ILE A 72 1.65 11.85 0.29
CA ILE A 72 1.49 11.14 1.57
C ILE A 72 0.14 11.54 2.18
N ALA A 73 -0.72 10.56 2.44
CA ALA A 73 -2.03 10.80 3.06
C ALA A 73 -1.91 10.96 4.59
N GLY A 74 -0.99 10.23 5.22
CA GLY A 74 -0.69 10.30 6.66
C GLY A 74 0.46 11.25 6.98
N ASP A 75 1.24 10.88 7.98
CA ASP A 75 2.33 11.68 8.52
C ASP A 75 3.63 11.51 7.73
N TYR A 76 4.38 12.60 7.59
CA TYR A 76 5.70 12.62 6.95
C TYR A 76 6.80 12.80 7.99
N HIS A 77 7.63 11.78 8.14
CA HIS A 77 8.75 11.75 9.07
C HIS A 77 10.09 11.62 8.35
N THR A 78 10.88 12.70 8.35
CA THR A 78 12.28 12.64 7.95
C THR A 78 13.22 13.48 8.80
N ASN A 79 14.53 13.34 8.60
CA ASN A 79 15.50 14.27 9.16
C ASN A 79 15.75 15.45 8.21
N THR A 80 16.51 15.23 7.14
CA THR A 80 16.76 16.25 6.11
C THR A 80 16.61 15.62 4.73
N THR A 81 15.74 16.18 3.91
CA THR A 81 15.38 15.63 2.60
C THR A 81 15.59 16.64 1.48
N MET A 82 16.11 16.19 0.33
CA MET A 82 16.09 16.92 -0.94
C MET A 82 15.20 16.15 -1.93
N LEU A 83 14.07 16.73 -2.31
CA LEU A 83 13.16 16.20 -3.33
C LEU A 83 13.41 16.91 -4.67
N ASP A 84 14.15 16.29 -5.57
CA ASP A 84 14.35 16.82 -6.91
C ASP A 84 13.25 16.34 -7.86
N SER A 85 12.18 17.11 -7.89
CA SER A 85 11.04 16.87 -8.78
C SER A 85 11.14 17.65 -10.10
N SER A 86 12.31 18.20 -10.43
CA SER A 86 12.51 19.11 -11.58
C SER A 86 12.09 18.55 -12.94
N ARG A 87 12.03 17.22 -13.06
CA ARG A 87 11.65 16.50 -14.29
C ARG A 87 10.18 16.17 -14.40
N HIS A 88 9.48 16.23 -13.27
CA HIS A 88 8.10 15.77 -13.13
C HIS A 88 7.15 16.96 -12.95
N VAL A 89 7.63 18.05 -12.37
CA VAL A 89 6.80 19.21 -12.05
C VAL A 89 6.57 20.10 -13.27
N ASP A 90 5.29 20.40 -13.54
CA ASP A 90 4.87 21.38 -14.55
C ASP A 90 4.66 22.77 -13.92
N CYS A 91 5.65 23.64 -14.12
CA CYS A 91 5.63 25.04 -13.68
C CYS A 91 5.23 26.03 -14.77
N THR A 92 4.65 25.57 -15.88
CA THR A 92 4.33 26.45 -17.02
C THR A 92 3.05 27.26 -16.82
N SER A 93 2.20 26.88 -15.88
CA SER A 93 0.97 27.60 -15.53
C SER A 93 1.18 28.42 -14.24
N SER A 94 0.66 29.66 -14.23
CA SER A 94 0.72 30.50 -13.03
C SER A 94 0.02 29.80 -11.86
N ALA A 95 0.65 29.80 -10.69
CA ALA A 95 0.30 29.12 -9.44
C ALA A 95 -1.12 29.37 -8.85
N THR A 96 -2.04 29.95 -9.63
CA THR A 96 -3.42 30.27 -9.25
C THR A 96 -4.41 29.13 -9.49
N ASN A 97 -3.99 28.03 -10.12
CA ASN A 97 -4.86 26.88 -10.38
C ASN A 97 -4.29 25.68 -9.64
N ASN A 98 -5.14 24.90 -8.97
CA ASN A 98 -4.87 23.65 -8.25
C ASN A 98 -4.31 22.54 -9.17
N ASN A 99 -3.26 22.82 -9.93
CA ASN A 99 -2.60 21.86 -10.80
C ASN A 99 -1.75 20.95 -9.92
N VAL A 100 -2.24 19.75 -9.68
CA VAL A 100 -1.53 18.72 -8.91
C VAL A 100 -0.13 18.43 -9.46
N LEU A 101 0.06 18.58 -10.78
CA LEU A 101 1.35 18.39 -11.46
C LEU A 101 2.39 19.47 -11.11
N SER A 102 2.00 20.56 -10.45
CA SER A 102 2.92 21.59 -9.96
C SER A 102 3.56 21.23 -8.61
N TYR A 103 3.08 20.19 -7.93
CA TYR A 103 3.53 19.83 -6.58
C TYR A 103 4.70 18.85 -6.61
N GLY A 104 5.79 19.20 -5.94
CA GLY A 104 6.88 18.27 -5.61
C GLY A 104 6.61 17.45 -4.35
N LEU A 105 5.73 17.95 -3.47
CA LEU A 105 5.36 17.29 -2.22
C LEU A 105 3.90 17.59 -1.84
N VAL A 106 3.13 16.56 -1.49
CA VAL A 106 1.81 16.68 -0.88
C VAL A 106 1.78 15.82 0.38
N VAL A 107 1.49 16.41 1.53
CA VAL A 107 1.32 15.72 2.82
C VAL A 107 -0.03 16.13 3.40
N ASN A 108 -0.90 15.17 3.70
CA ASN A 108 -2.22 15.46 4.28
C ASN A 108 -2.27 15.31 5.81
N GLY A 109 -1.27 14.67 6.42
CA GLY A 109 -1.05 14.61 7.88
C GLY A 109 -0.02 15.63 8.40
N ASN A 110 0.64 15.26 9.49
CA ASN A 110 1.68 16.04 10.14
C ASN A 110 3.02 15.98 9.37
N LEU A 111 3.85 17.01 9.54
CA LEU A 111 5.20 17.05 8.97
C LEU A 111 6.23 17.18 10.08
N TYR A 112 7.09 16.17 10.19
CA TYR A 112 8.22 16.12 11.10
C TYR A 112 9.51 16.02 10.29
N SER A 113 10.18 17.15 10.07
CA SER A 113 11.42 17.19 9.31
C SER A 113 12.26 18.42 9.63
N ASN A 114 13.53 18.24 10.00
CA ASN A 114 14.42 19.38 10.25
C ASN A 114 14.49 20.31 9.02
N ARG A 115 14.55 19.72 7.83
CA ARG A 115 14.60 20.47 6.57
C ARG A 115 14.20 19.63 5.36
N ILE A 116 13.29 20.17 4.55
CA ILE A 116 12.97 19.67 3.22
C ILE A 116 13.32 20.75 2.20
N ASP A 117 14.24 20.47 1.28
CA ASP A 117 14.44 21.26 0.07
C ASP A 117 13.74 20.53 -1.08
N LEU A 118 12.87 21.19 -1.84
CA LEU A 118 12.18 20.52 -2.94
C LEU A 118 12.07 21.39 -4.18
N THR A 119 12.12 20.79 -5.37
CA THR A 119 11.74 21.47 -6.60
C THR A 119 10.23 21.33 -6.82
N GLY A 120 9.50 22.44 -6.97
CA GLY A 120 8.04 22.41 -7.12
C GLY A 120 7.28 22.99 -5.93
N ASN A 121 5.95 23.04 -6.02
CA ASN A 121 5.09 23.47 -4.92
C ASN A 121 5.03 22.40 -3.81
N ALA A 122 4.73 22.83 -2.59
CA ALA A 122 4.45 21.94 -1.47
C ALA A 122 3.05 22.19 -0.92
N PHE A 123 2.32 21.13 -0.62
CA PHE A 123 1.09 21.17 0.17
C PHE A 123 1.27 20.41 1.47
N ILE A 124 0.97 21.05 2.59
CA ILE A 124 0.94 20.43 3.92
C ILE A 124 -0.47 20.60 4.51
N GLY A 125 -1.05 19.54 5.06
CA GLY A 125 -2.36 19.55 5.70
C GLY A 125 -2.42 20.46 6.94
N GLU A 126 -3.56 20.45 7.66
CA GLU A 126 -3.72 21.19 8.93
C GLU A 126 -2.96 20.57 10.12
N GLY A 127 -2.14 19.55 9.89
CA GLY A 127 -1.30 18.93 10.92
C GLY A 127 -0.19 19.85 11.45
N ASP A 128 0.48 19.35 12.50
CA ASP A 128 1.64 19.99 13.08
C ASP A 128 2.81 19.98 12.09
N VAL A 129 3.57 21.08 12.08
CA VAL A 129 4.76 21.24 11.24
C VAL A 129 5.95 21.51 12.15
N ASP A 130 6.68 20.45 12.47
CA ASP A 130 7.97 20.54 13.16
C ASP A 130 9.08 20.51 12.12
N GLY A 131 9.47 21.70 11.63
CA GLY A 131 10.43 21.74 10.54
C GLY A 131 10.46 22.95 9.63
N SER A 132 11.25 22.80 8.57
CA SER A 132 11.29 23.74 7.43
C SER A 132 11.04 23.03 6.11
N VAL A 133 10.27 23.67 5.23
CA VAL A 133 10.01 23.21 3.86
C VAL A 133 10.35 24.37 2.96
N ASN A 134 11.33 24.18 2.08
CA ASN A 134 11.92 25.20 1.23
C ASN A 134 11.75 24.81 -0.25
N PRO A 135 10.59 25.11 -0.85
CA PRO A 135 10.42 25.08 -2.30
C PRO A 135 11.50 25.91 -2.99
N GLN A 136 12.18 25.29 -3.95
CA GLN A 136 13.19 25.92 -4.80
C GLN A 136 12.53 26.28 -6.13
N PRO A 137 12.66 27.54 -6.58
CA PRO A 137 12.03 27.98 -7.81
C PRO A 137 12.63 27.28 -9.02
N GLN A 138 11.78 26.59 -9.78
CA GLN A 138 12.07 26.19 -11.15
C GLN A 138 11.42 27.20 -12.09
N GLY A 139 12.24 28.01 -12.77
CA GLY A 139 11.73 29.07 -13.66
C GLY A 139 10.90 30.16 -12.95
N GLY A 140 10.90 30.20 -11.62
CA GLY A 140 10.21 31.22 -10.81
C GLY A 140 8.69 31.04 -10.63
N LEU A 141 8.14 29.84 -10.90
CA LEU A 141 6.67 29.62 -10.92
C LEU A 141 6.14 28.48 -10.02
N CYS A 142 7.01 27.63 -9.45
CA CYS A 142 6.64 26.62 -8.45
C CYS A 142 7.53 26.69 -7.20
N ASP A 143 7.39 27.75 -6.43
CA ASP A 143 8.08 27.95 -5.16
C ASP A 143 7.10 28.19 -4.00
N GLN A 144 5.84 27.78 -4.18
CA GLN A 144 4.78 28.03 -3.22
C GLN A 144 4.67 26.92 -2.18
N LYS A 145 4.41 27.33 -0.94
CA LYS A 145 4.02 26.46 0.16
C LYS A 145 2.56 26.74 0.51
N HIS A 146 1.71 25.74 0.37
CA HIS A 146 0.29 25.78 0.71
C HIS A 146 0.05 25.02 2.01
N PHE A 147 -0.86 25.54 2.83
CA PHE A 147 -1.32 24.92 4.07
C PHE A 147 -2.85 24.91 4.11
N GLY A 148 -3.44 23.90 4.74
CA GLY A 148 -4.87 23.87 5.06
C GLY A 148 -5.53 22.52 4.74
N ASN A 149 -6.86 22.48 4.76
CA ASN A 149 -7.64 21.26 4.52
C ASN A 149 -7.97 20.95 3.07
N ASN A 150 -7.63 21.85 2.14
CA ASN A 150 -7.98 21.68 0.73
C ASN A 150 -6.83 21.05 -0.03
N SER A 151 -6.56 19.78 0.25
CA SER A 151 -5.53 19.01 -0.45
C SER A 151 -5.76 19.06 -1.97
N PRO A 152 -4.70 19.25 -2.79
CA PRO A 152 -4.81 19.12 -4.25
C PRO A 152 -5.11 17.67 -4.69
N LEU A 153 -5.04 16.72 -3.76
CA LEU A 153 -5.32 15.30 -3.93
C LEU A 153 -6.48 14.86 -3.03
N ASP A 154 -7.45 14.18 -3.64
CA ASP A 154 -8.45 13.39 -2.93
C ASP A 154 -7.87 11.99 -2.67
N PHE A 155 -7.31 11.78 -1.48
CA PHE A 155 -6.66 10.51 -1.13
C PHE A 155 -7.63 9.33 -1.06
N ASP A 156 -8.91 9.56 -0.71
CA ASP A 156 -9.94 8.51 -0.71
C ASP A 156 -10.22 8.02 -2.14
N ALA A 157 -10.31 8.96 -3.09
CA ALA A 157 -10.46 8.61 -4.50
C ALA A 157 -9.22 7.89 -5.06
N VAL A 158 -8.03 8.33 -4.68
CA VAL A 158 -6.76 7.69 -5.06
C VAL A 158 -6.67 6.27 -4.47
N GLU A 159 -6.97 6.08 -3.19
CA GLU A 159 -7.01 4.75 -2.55
C GLU A 159 -8.00 3.84 -3.28
N SER A 160 -9.24 4.29 -3.46
CA SER A 160 -10.29 3.52 -4.12
C SER A 160 -9.86 3.06 -5.51
N TYR A 161 -9.20 3.94 -6.26
CA TYR A 161 -8.66 3.63 -7.58
C TYR A 161 -7.51 2.62 -7.53
N LEU A 162 -6.52 2.82 -6.66
CA LEU A 162 -5.35 1.93 -6.54
C LEU A 162 -5.75 0.52 -6.09
N LEU A 163 -6.65 0.42 -5.11
CA LEU A 163 -7.23 -0.86 -4.68
C LEU A 163 -7.97 -1.55 -5.84
N GLY A 164 -8.76 -0.77 -6.57
CA GLY A 164 -9.48 -1.24 -7.74
C GLY A 164 -8.53 -1.78 -8.82
N ALA A 165 -7.47 -1.03 -9.14
CA ALA A 165 -6.45 -1.43 -10.10
C ALA A 165 -5.71 -2.70 -9.67
N SER A 166 -5.28 -2.77 -8.40
CA SER A 166 -4.59 -3.94 -7.84
C SER A 166 -5.46 -5.19 -7.93
N LYS A 167 -6.75 -5.08 -7.55
CA LYS A 167 -7.73 -6.17 -7.70
C LYS A 167 -7.93 -6.58 -9.16
N ALA A 168 -8.07 -5.61 -10.07
CA ALA A 168 -8.28 -5.90 -11.48
C ALA A 168 -7.09 -6.67 -12.09
N LEU A 169 -5.86 -6.26 -11.77
CA LEU A 169 -4.64 -6.99 -12.18
C LEU A 169 -4.57 -8.37 -11.53
N ALA A 170 -4.87 -8.47 -10.24
CA ALA A 170 -4.84 -9.72 -9.48
C ALA A 170 -5.82 -10.77 -10.01
N MET A 171 -6.89 -10.35 -10.69
CA MET A 171 -7.88 -11.25 -11.29
C MET A 171 -7.56 -11.66 -12.73
N LEU A 172 -6.51 -11.11 -13.36
CA LEU A 172 -6.08 -11.53 -14.70
C LEU A 172 -5.53 -12.94 -14.65
N LYS A 173 -6.01 -13.81 -15.55
CA LYS A 173 -5.50 -15.17 -15.68
C LYS A 173 -4.02 -15.14 -16.10
N PRO A 174 -3.14 -15.95 -15.48
CA PRO A 174 -1.76 -16.08 -15.93
C PRO A 174 -1.71 -16.62 -17.36
N ASP A 175 -1.02 -15.91 -18.25
CA ASP A 175 -0.73 -16.33 -19.62
C ASP A 175 0.77 -16.58 -19.83
N MET A 176 1.59 -16.16 -18.87
CA MET A 176 3.03 -16.32 -18.84
C MET A 176 3.45 -16.98 -17.54
N ARG A 177 4.53 -17.76 -17.62
CA ARG A 177 5.11 -18.43 -16.46
C ARG A 177 6.61 -18.30 -16.45
N PHE A 178 7.16 -17.84 -15.34
CA PHE A 178 8.58 -17.86 -15.07
C PHE A 178 8.93 -19.09 -14.23
N LYS A 179 9.79 -19.98 -14.74
CA LYS A 179 10.27 -21.16 -14.01
C LYS A 179 11.67 -21.53 -14.47
N GLN A 180 12.56 -21.81 -13.52
CA GLN A 180 13.96 -22.19 -13.79
C GLN A 180 14.68 -21.20 -14.74
N HIS A 181 14.51 -19.89 -14.49
CA HIS A 181 15.09 -18.80 -15.31
C HIS A 181 14.62 -18.78 -16.78
N SER A 182 13.48 -19.40 -17.07
CA SER A 182 12.86 -19.39 -18.39
C SER A 182 11.43 -18.87 -18.32
N ILE A 183 11.04 -18.11 -19.34
CA ILE A 183 9.66 -17.66 -19.54
C ILE A 183 9.01 -18.61 -20.54
N THR A 184 7.84 -19.14 -20.17
CA THR A 184 6.99 -19.94 -21.05
C THR A 184 5.64 -19.28 -21.17
N GLN A 185 5.17 -19.07 -22.41
CA GLN A 185 3.78 -18.73 -22.67
C GLN A 185 2.91 -19.96 -22.42
N LEU A 186 1.88 -19.79 -21.60
CA LEU A 186 0.95 -20.86 -21.19
C LEU A 186 -0.23 -20.96 -22.15
N ASP A 187 -0.84 -19.82 -22.45
CA ASP A 187 -2.06 -19.68 -23.23
C ASP A 187 -1.99 -18.39 -24.08
N THR A 188 -2.96 -18.21 -24.97
CA THR A 188 -3.19 -16.90 -25.59
C THR A 188 -3.67 -15.92 -24.52
N PRO A 189 -3.07 -14.72 -24.40
CA PRO A 189 -3.53 -13.69 -23.48
C PRO A 189 -5.02 -13.40 -23.65
N GLU A 190 -5.77 -13.37 -22.55
CA GLU A 190 -7.16 -12.89 -22.58
C GLU A 190 -7.22 -11.40 -22.93
N ASN A 191 -6.17 -10.66 -22.57
CA ASN A 191 -5.97 -9.27 -22.94
C ASN A 191 -4.56 -9.08 -23.52
N PRO A 192 -4.42 -8.79 -24.83
CA PRO A 192 -3.12 -8.69 -25.49
C PRO A 192 -2.27 -7.50 -25.00
N LEU A 193 -2.80 -6.62 -24.15
CA LEU A 193 -2.05 -5.52 -23.54
C LEU A 193 -1.12 -5.95 -22.41
N TYR A 194 -1.43 -7.08 -21.77
CA TYR A 194 -0.76 -7.54 -20.57
C TYR A 194 -0.15 -8.92 -20.81
N ASN A 195 1.06 -9.10 -20.29
CA ASN A 195 1.71 -10.39 -20.09
C ASN A 195 1.71 -10.62 -18.58
N VAL A 196 0.93 -11.61 -18.14
CA VAL A 196 0.57 -11.81 -16.73
C VAL A 196 1.29 -13.03 -16.18
N PHE A 197 2.18 -12.77 -15.23
CA PHE A 197 2.83 -13.75 -14.40
C PHE A 197 2.14 -13.72 -13.03
N THR A 198 1.73 -14.87 -12.50
CA THR A 198 1.29 -14.97 -11.11
C THR A 198 2.19 -15.91 -10.35
N PHE A 199 2.71 -15.48 -9.21
CA PHE A 199 3.73 -16.20 -8.44
C PHE A 199 3.14 -17.10 -7.35
N ASP A 200 3.72 -18.28 -7.17
CA ASP A 200 3.41 -19.23 -6.09
C ASP A 200 4.02 -18.75 -4.76
N THR A 201 3.48 -17.66 -4.22
CA THR A 201 3.99 -16.96 -3.02
C THR A 201 3.05 -17.04 -1.81
N CYS A 202 1.78 -17.36 -2.02
CA CYS A 202 0.86 -17.74 -0.96
C CYS A 202 1.18 -19.14 -0.42
N ARG A 203 0.72 -19.42 0.80
CA ARG A 203 0.82 -20.74 1.43
C ARG A 203 0.00 -21.79 0.68
N ASP A 204 -1.24 -21.43 0.35
CA ASP A 204 -2.12 -22.16 -0.56
C ASP A 204 -2.54 -21.21 -1.68
N CYS A 205 -2.13 -21.52 -2.90
CA CYS A 205 -2.48 -20.74 -4.10
C CYS A 205 -3.48 -21.50 -4.99
N SER A 206 -4.31 -22.37 -4.41
CA SER A 206 -5.24 -23.25 -5.13
C SER A 206 -6.35 -22.54 -5.89
N PHE A 207 -6.58 -21.25 -5.64
CA PHE A 207 -7.39 -20.39 -6.51
C PHE A 207 -6.91 -20.44 -7.97
N TRP A 208 -5.60 -20.55 -8.17
CA TRP A 208 -4.97 -20.72 -9.48
C TRP A 208 -4.60 -22.17 -9.74
N VAL A 209 -4.55 -22.53 -11.03
CA VAL A 209 -4.01 -23.83 -11.45
C VAL A 209 -2.51 -23.85 -11.17
N LYS A 210 -2.05 -24.76 -10.32
CA LYS A 210 -0.66 -24.78 -9.83
C LYS A 210 0.38 -24.78 -10.96
N GLU A 211 0.07 -25.44 -12.07
CA GLU A 211 0.95 -25.51 -13.23
C GLU A 211 1.10 -24.17 -13.98
N SER A 212 0.17 -23.22 -13.81
CA SER A 212 0.28 -21.88 -14.41
C SER A 212 1.08 -20.90 -13.56
N LEU A 213 1.41 -21.25 -12.31
CA LEU A 213 2.12 -20.34 -11.40
C LEU A 213 3.62 -20.27 -11.71
N SER A 214 4.15 -19.06 -11.53
CA SER A 214 5.56 -18.73 -11.62
C SER A 214 6.30 -19.05 -10.32
N ASP A 215 7.55 -19.46 -10.45
CA ASP A 215 8.45 -19.76 -9.35
C ASP A 215 9.13 -18.47 -8.85
N PRO A 216 8.91 -18.06 -7.59
CA PRO A 216 9.47 -16.81 -7.08
C PRO A 216 10.97 -16.88 -6.78
N SER A 217 11.58 -18.08 -6.67
CA SER A 217 12.96 -18.26 -6.23
C SER A 217 14.04 -17.75 -7.21
N GLY A 218 13.69 -17.48 -8.47
CA GLY A 218 14.64 -16.93 -9.44
C GLY A 218 14.54 -15.42 -9.62
N LEU A 219 13.55 -14.78 -8.99
CA LEU A 219 13.22 -13.36 -9.21
C LEU A 219 13.01 -12.58 -7.91
N LEU A 220 12.30 -13.15 -6.94
CA LEU A 220 11.96 -12.47 -5.69
C LEU A 220 12.86 -12.91 -4.54
N PHE A 221 13.27 -14.19 -4.50
CA PHE A 221 13.98 -14.78 -3.37
C PHE A 221 15.37 -15.31 -3.74
N ALA A 222 16.38 -15.10 -2.88
CA ALA A 222 17.66 -15.80 -2.77
C ALA A 222 18.20 -16.56 -4.03
N GLY A 223 18.27 -15.89 -5.17
CA GLY A 223 18.72 -16.47 -6.44
C GLY A 223 19.63 -15.52 -7.21
N PRO A 224 20.65 -16.04 -7.92
CA PRO A 224 21.37 -15.25 -8.91
C PRO A 224 20.35 -14.80 -9.95
N ALA A 225 20.40 -13.53 -10.32
CA ALA A 225 19.50 -12.98 -11.32
C ALA A 225 19.48 -13.86 -12.58
N GLY A 226 18.34 -14.50 -12.87
CA GLY A 226 18.19 -15.27 -14.08
C GLY A 226 18.30 -14.36 -15.29
N SER A 227 19.21 -14.65 -16.22
CA SER A 227 19.17 -13.96 -17.50
C SER A 227 17.96 -14.41 -18.28
N LEU A 228 16.93 -13.55 -18.33
CA LEU A 228 15.88 -13.69 -19.32
C LEU A 228 16.50 -13.55 -20.70
N LYS A 229 16.23 -14.51 -21.59
CA LYS A 229 16.73 -14.45 -22.97
C LYS A 229 16.05 -13.34 -23.75
N GLU A 230 14.75 -13.16 -23.55
CA GLU A 230 13.94 -12.10 -24.16
C GLU A 230 12.82 -11.70 -23.19
N ALA A 231 12.66 -10.39 -22.97
CA ALA A 231 11.53 -9.84 -22.23
C ALA A 231 10.28 -9.86 -23.11
N PRO A 232 9.09 -10.18 -22.57
CA PRO A 232 7.86 -10.03 -23.32
C PRO A 232 7.65 -8.58 -23.76
N SER A 233 7.12 -8.38 -24.97
CA SER A 233 6.68 -7.07 -25.44
C SER A 233 5.34 -6.69 -24.83
N GLY A 234 5.10 -5.39 -24.59
CA GLY A 234 3.86 -4.91 -23.99
C GLY A 234 3.98 -4.72 -22.48
N THR A 235 2.86 -4.63 -21.77
CA THR A 235 2.90 -4.47 -20.31
C THR A 235 3.20 -5.79 -19.64
N VAL A 236 4.10 -5.81 -18.67
CA VAL A 236 4.38 -6.99 -17.84
C VAL A 236 3.73 -6.79 -16.48
N VAL A 237 2.93 -7.75 -16.04
CA VAL A 237 2.30 -7.74 -14.72
C VAL A 237 2.82 -8.94 -13.94
N LEU A 238 3.52 -8.66 -12.85
CA LEU A 238 4.03 -9.64 -11.90
C LEU A 238 3.08 -9.62 -10.69
N ASN A 239 2.07 -10.49 -10.72
CA ASN A 239 1.10 -10.68 -9.64
C ASN A 239 1.71 -11.52 -8.51
N ILE A 240 1.79 -10.94 -7.32
CA ILE A 240 2.46 -11.51 -6.16
C ILE A 240 1.45 -11.57 -5.01
N PRO A 241 0.70 -12.69 -4.88
CA PRO A 241 -0.22 -12.88 -3.76
C PRO A 241 0.53 -13.01 -2.44
N VAL A 242 0.15 -12.22 -1.44
CA VAL A 242 0.73 -12.25 -0.09
C VAL A 242 -0.36 -12.59 0.90
N ALA A 243 -0.12 -13.56 1.77
CA ALA A 243 -1.08 -13.92 2.81
C ALA A 243 -1.39 -12.72 3.72
N ASP A 244 -2.65 -12.55 4.09
CA ASP A 244 -3.09 -11.51 5.02
C ASP A 244 -2.33 -11.58 6.36
N GLY A 245 -1.90 -10.42 6.87
CA GLY A 245 -1.07 -10.28 8.07
C GLY A 245 0.37 -10.79 7.93
N SER A 246 0.76 -11.36 6.79
CA SER A 246 2.09 -11.93 6.60
C SER A 246 3.13 -10.92 6.10
N THR A 247 4.40 -11.32 6.11
CA THR A 247 5.50 -10.56 5.52
C THR A 247 6.10 -11.35 4.36
N ILE A 248 6.15 -10.74 3.17
CA ILE A 248 6.95 -11.23 2.06
C ILE A 248 8.33 -10.57 2.09
N MET A 249 9.39 -11.36 2.09
CA MET A 249 10.77 -10.87 2.03
C MET A 249 11.28 -10.95 0.60
N ILE A 250 11.69 -9.82 0.02
CA ILE A 250 12.27 -9.77 -1.32
C ILE A 250 13.78 -9.57 -1.17
N ASP A 251 14.57 -10.61 -1.40
CA ASP A 251 16.01 -10.62 -1.13
C ASP A 251 16.85 -11.14 -2.32
N ALA A 252 16.27 -11.27 -3.50
CA ALA A 252 17.00 -11.59 -4.72
C ALA A 252 18.10 -10.55 -5.06
N ASP A 253 19.13 -10.98 -5.79
CA ASP A 253 20.24 -10.09 -6.14
C ASP A 253 19.82 -8.98 -7.12
N MET A 254 19.05 -9.32 -8.16
CA MET A 254 18.48 -8.34 -9.10
C MET A 254 17.06 -8.76 -9.51
N PRO A 255 16.04 -8.33 -8.75
CA PRO A 255 14.67 -8.80 -8.94
C PRO A 255 13.99 -8.32 -10.22
N THR A 256 14.64 -7.44 -10.99
CA THR A 256 14.15 -6.91 -12.27
C THR A 256 14.94 -7.35 -13.48
N PHE A 257 15.95 -8.19 -13.29
CA PHE A 257 16.85 -8.51 -14.37
C PHE A 257 16.11 -9.15 -15.54
N GLY A 258 16.24 -8.53 -16.72
CA GLY A 258 15.61 -9.00 -17.94
C GLY A 258 14.17 -8.56 -18.15
N PHE A 259 13.58 -7.79 -17.23
CA PHE A 259 12.33 -7.05 -17.47
C PHE A 259 12.64 -5.60 -17.83
N ASN A 260 11.77 -4.98 -18.62
CA ASN A 260 11.87 -3.55 -18.88
C ASN A 260 11.13 -2.80 -17.75
N PRO A 261 11.82 -2.00 -16.91
CA PRO A 261 11.15 -1.33 -15.80
C PRO A 261 10.05 -0.37 -16.25
N CYS A 262 10.18 0.22 -17.45
CA CYS A 262 9.25 1.20 -17.99
C CYS A 262 7.85 0.66 -18.26
N ASN A 263 7.67 -0.66 -18.35
CA ASN A 263 6.38 -1.29 -18.62
C ASN A 263 6.08 -2.47 -17.70
N THR A 264 6.80 -2.58 -16.58
CA THR A 264 6.62 -3.67 -15.60
C THR A 264 5.90 -3.17 -14.35
N ILE A 265 4.84 -3.86 -13.97
CA ILE A 265 4.11 -3.68 -12.71
C ILE A 265 4.40 -4.87 -11.80
N PHE A 266 4.87 -4.60 -10.59
CA PHE A 266 4.85 -5.55 -9.48
C PHE A 266 3.58 -5.30 -8.67
N ASN A 267 2.57 -6.16 -8.84
CA ASN A 267 1.30 -6.05 -8.13
C ASN A 267 1.31 -6.99 -6.93
N PHE A 268 1.56 -6.43 -5.74
CA PHE A 268 1.45 -7.16 -4.48
C PHE A 268 0.05 -6.98 -3.92
N TYR A 269 -0.61 -8.07 -3.55
CA TYR A 269 -1.99 -8.00 -3.06
C TYR A 269 -2.28 -9.05 -1.99
N PRO A 270 -3.17 -8.72 -1.03
CA PRO A 270 -3.54 -9.63 0.05
C PRO A 270 -4.39 -10.79 -0.47
N VAL A 271 -4.12 -11.99 0.04
CA VAL A 271 -4.93 -13.18 -0.20
C VAL A 271 -5.19 -13.97 1.07
N SER A 272 -6.28 -14.74 1.04
CA SER A 272 -6.64 -15.72 2.05
C SER A 272 -5.57 -16.81 2.16
N GLU A 273 -5.17 -17.14 3.39
CA GLU A 273 -4.20 -18.21 3.64
C GLU A 273 -4.71 -19.59 3.21
N ASP A 274 -6.02 -19.79 3.21
CA ASP A 274 -6.65 -21.10 3.02
C ASP A 274 -6.75 -21.50 1.56
N ASP A 275 -6.87 -20.55 0.65
CA ASP A 275 -7.18 -20.82 -0.77
C ASP A 275 -6.55 -19.83 -1.76
N GLY A 276 -5.86 -18.79 -1.30
CA GLY A 276 -5.22 -17.81 -2.16
C GLY A 276 -6.20 -16.85 -2.85
N GLN A 277 -7.46 -16.78 -2.40
CA GLN A 277 -8.42 -15.79 -2.91
C GLN A 277 -8.05 -14.37 -2.48
N TYR A 278 -8.23 -13.40 -3.39
CA TYR A 278 -8.02 -11.97 -3.10
C TYR A 278 -8.88 -11.50 -1.91
N LEU A 279 -8.26 -10.84 -0.94
CA LEU A 279 -8.90 -10.31 0.28
C LEU A 279 -8.96 -8.78 0.27
N PRO A 280 -10.10 -8.13 -0.05
CA PRO A 280 -10.15 -6.67 -0.22
C PRO A 280 -9.76 -5.83 1.01
N GLY A 281 -9.92 -6.38 2.21
CA GLY A 281 -9.58 -5.73 3.47
C GLY A 281 -8.35 -6.33 4.14
N GLY A 282 -7.62 -7.23 3.48
CA GLY A 282 -6.39 -7.77 4.03
C GLY A 282 -5.23 -6.78 3.87
N GLU A 283 -4.21 -6.93 4.70
CA GLU A 283 -2.99 -6.14 4.71
C GLU A 283 -1.77 -7.06 4.82
N PHE A 284 -0.60 -6.58 4.41
CA PHE A 284 0.62 -7.38 4.44
C PHE A 284 1.85 -6.48 4.49
N THR A 285 3.01 -7.06 4.78
CA THR A 285 4.29 -6.32 4.78
C THR A 285 5.19 -6.79 3.65
N ILE A 286 5.84 -5.85 2.96
CA ILE A 286 6.95 -6.10 2.03
C ILE A 286 8.25 -5.72 2.72
N ASP A 287 9.10 -6.70 3.03
CA ASP A 287 10.45 -6.47 3.56
C ASP A 287 11.48 -6.63 2.42
N ARG A 288 11.97 -5.49 1.90
CA ARG A 288 12.81 -5.45 0.71
C ARG A 288 14.28 -5.36 1.08
N ARG A 289 15.00 -6.46 0.84
CA ARG A 289 16.42 -6.70 1.16
C ARG A 289 17.24 -7.16 -0.04
N THR A 290 16.87 -6.76 -1.25
CA THR A 290 17.62 -7.11 -2.46
C THR A 290 18.97 -6.41 -2.52
N VAL A 291 19.96 -7.02 -3.18
CA VAL A 291 21.29 -6.42 -3.39
C VAL A 291 21.21 -5.28 -4.41
N GLY A 292 20.49 -5.51 -5.52
CA GLY A 292 20.22 -4.56 -6.59
C GLY A 292 18.85 -3.91 -6.49
N GLN A 293 18.54 -3.08 -7.48
CA GLN A 293 17.30 -2.30 -7.53
C GLN A 293 16.08 -3.16 -7.86
N LEU A 294 14.97 -2.87 -7.18
CA LEU A 294 13.64 -3.29 -7.63
C LEU A 294 13.03 -2.16 -8.45
N GLU A 295 13.21 -2.27 -9.76
CA GLU A 295 12.83 -1.31 -10.79
C GLU A 295 11.46 -1.58 -11.44
N GLY A 296 10.55 -0.61 -11.44
CA GLY A 296 9.25 -0.73 -12.09
C GLY A 296 8.19 0.11 -11.39
N LEU A 297 6.93 -0.21 -11.67
CA LEU A 297 5.81 0.29 -10.89
C LEU A 297 5.48 -0.75 -9.81
N ILE A 298 5.66 -0.38 -8.55
CA ILE A 298 5.25 -1.19 -7.40
C ILE A 298 3.85 -0.77 -6.98
N LEU A 299 2.88 -1.68 -7.14
CA LEU A 299 1.50 -1.48 -6.74
C LEU A 299 1.19 -2.39 -5.55
N ALA A 300 1.09 -1.79 -4.36
CA ALA A 300 0.85 -2.47 -3.10
C ALA A 300 -0.05 -1.62 -2.17
N PRO A 301 -1.26 -1.22 -2.58
CA PRO A 301 -2.10 -0.27 -1.82
C PRO A 301 -2.55 -0.77 -0.44
N ARG A 302 -2.35 -2.06 -0.13
CA ARG A 302 -2.57 -2.68 1.20
C ARG A 302 -1.26 -3.19 1.84
N GLY A 303 -0.12 -2.84 1.24
CA GLY A 303 1.20 -3.31 1.63
C GLY A 303 1.96 -2.24 2.42
N HIS A 304 2.42 -2.60 3.60
CA HIS A 304 3.39 -1.84 4.39
C HIS A 304 4.80 -2.08 3.82
N ILE A 305 5.48 -1.05 3.35
CA ILE A 305 6.83 -1.22 2.78
C ILE A 305 7.90 -0.98 3.83
N ARG A 306 8.81 -1.94 3.98
CA ARG A 306 10.02 -1.84 4.79
C ARG A 306 11.24 -1.97 3.89
N GLU A 307 11.96 -0.87 3.68
CA GLU A 307 13.13 -0.83 2.81
C GLU A 307 14.43 -0.95 3.61
N ALA A 308 15.25 -1.95 3.28
CA ALA A 308 16.59 -2.13 3.82
C ALA A 308 17.60 -1.07 3.34
N SER A 309 18.86 -1.21 3.78
CA SER A 309 19.92 -0.23 3.52
C SER A 309 20.68 -0.34 2.20
N HIS A 310 20.24 -1.23 1.33
CA HIS A 310 20.89 -1.52 0.06
C HIS A 310 19.83 -1.77 -1.00
N GLY A 311 20.24 -1.99 -2.24
CA GLY A 311 19.39 -2.31 -3.38
C GLY A 311 18.50 -1.19 -3.89
N ASN A 312 17.78 -0.48 -3.03
CA ASN A 312 16.80 0.55 -3.37
C ASN A 312 15.58 0.08 -4.19
N PHE A 313 14.48 0.84 -4.14
CA PHE A 313 13.47 0.82 -5.19
C PHE A 313 13.79 1.83 -6.30
N ALA A 314 13.26 1.59 -7.49
CA ALA A 314 13.35 2.51 -8.61
C ALA A 314 12.09 2.53 -9.47
N GLY A 315 11.62 3.71 -9.86
CA GLY A 315 10.39 3.91 -10.61
C GLY A 315 9.30 4.53 -9.76
N SER A 316 8.10 3.95 -9.76
CA SER A 316 6.94 4.44 -9.02
C SER A 316 6.52 3.45 -7.95
N ILE A 317 6.13 3.95 -6.78
CA ILE A 317 5.61 3.13 -5.67
C ILE A 317 4.28 3.68 -5.21
N PHE A 318 3.26 2.82 -5.21
CA PHE A 318 1.95 3.11 -4.65
C PHE A 318 1.68 2.10 -3.54
N ALA A 319 1.74 2.54 -2.29
CA ALA A 319 1.69 1.67 -1.12
C ALA A 319 0.75 2.17 -0.03
N LEU A 320 0.47 1.31 0.96
CA LEU A 320 -0.21 1.74 2.17
C LEU A 320 0.70 2.70 2.93
N ASP A 321 1.87 2.24 3.38
CA ASP A 321 2.87 3.10 4.01
C ASP A 321 4.30 2.71 3.63
N TYR A 322 5.25 3.53 4.09
CA TYR A 322 6.65 3.34 3.80
C TYR A 322 7.54 3.63 5.01
N THR A 323 8.44 2.71 5.29
CA THR A 323 9.50 2.88 6.29
C THR A 323 10.84 2.45 5.73
N SER A 324 11.82 3.37 5.70
CA SER A 324 13.21 3.01 5.47
C SER A 324 13.93 2.74 6.79
N VAL A 325 14.49 1.53 6.93
CA VAL A 325 15.18 1.10 8.16
C VAL A 325 16.67 1.47 8.20
N GLN A 326 17.12 2.42 7.37
CA GLN A 326 18.52 2.84 7.32
C GLN A 326 18.90 3.76 8.48
N PRO A 327 19.80 3.39 9.40
CA PRO A 327 20.21 4.30 10.49
C PRO A 327 21.02 5.51 10.00
N HIS A 328 21.76 5.37 8.89
CA HIS A 328 22.68 6.38 8.35
C HIS A 328 22.65 6.40 6.81
N GLY A 329 21.55 6.88 6.25
CA GLY A 329 21.36 6.94 4.81
C GLY A 329 19.90 7.19 4.51
N GLY A 330 19.63 7.91 3.43
CA GLY A 330 18.27 8.20 3.01
C GLY A 330 17.58 7.00 2.41
N ALA A 331 16.24 7.04 2.36
CA ALA A 331 15.50 6.04 1.62
C ALA A 331 15.96 5.99 0.15
N GLY A 332 15.99 4.78 -0.37
CA GLY A 332 16.64 4.45 -1.63
C GLY A 332 15.85 4.86 -2.88
N LEU A 333 14.63 5.39 -2.73
CA LEU A 333 13.71 5.62 -3.84
C LEU A 333 14.37 6.43 -4.96
N ARG A 334 14.44 5.81 -6.13
CA ARG A 334 14.96 6.38 -7.38
C ARG A 334 13.82 6.52 -8.37
N ASP A 335 13.86 7.52 -9.26
CA ASP A 335 12.97 7.58 -10.41
C ASP A 335 13.41 6.57 -11.49
N PHE A 336 12.57 6.38 -12.51
CA PHE A 336 12.89 5.53 -13.67
C PHE A 336 14.19 5.96 -14.38
N PHE A 337 14.53 7.25 -14.35
CA PHE A 337 15.69 7.75 -15.06
C PHE A 337 17.00 7.46 -14.34
N SER A 338 17.01 7.53 -13.00
CA SER A 338 18.24 7.46 -12.20
C SER A 338 18.84 6.06 -12.07
N THR A 339 18.20 5.03 -12.65
CA THR A 339 18.77 3.68 -12.70
C THR A 339 19.40 3.35 -14.03
N THR A 340 18.58 3.21 -15.07
CA THR A 340 18.99 2.73 -16.40
C THR A 340 18.99 3.86 -17.44
N GLY A 341 18.40 5.01 -17.12
CA GLY A 341 18.10 6.06 -18.10
C GLY A 341 17.09 5.62 -19.18
N ALA A 342 16.40 4.49 -18.98
CA ALA A 342 15.58 3.87 -20.02
C ALA A 342 14.27 4.63 -20.31
N CYS A 343 13.71 5.30 -19.30
CA CYS A 343 12.49 6.11 -19.45
C CYS A 343 12.40 7.21 -18.38
N ALA A 344 11.57 8.21 -18.68
CA ALA A 344 11.25 9.28 -17.73
C ALA A 344 10.09 8.91 -16.79
N ALA A 345 9.20 8.01 -17.22
CA ALA A 345 8.02 7.58 -16.49
C ALA A 345 7.58 6.18 -16.93
N TYR A 346 6.66 5.57 -16.18
CA TYR A 346 5.98 4.35 -16.59
C TYR A 346 5.21 4.57 -17.88
N SER A 347 5.44 3.72 -18.88
CA SER A 347 4.84 3.76 -20.21
C SER A 347 4.01 2.52 -20.54
N GLY A 348 3.86 1.59 -19.60
CA GLY A 348 2.99 0.44 -19.75
C GLY A 348 1.51 0.80 -19.58
N CYS A 349 0.65 -0.21 -19.67
CA CYS A 349 -0.76 -0.07 -19.40
C CYS A 349 -1.04 -0.20 -17.93
N PHE A 350 -1.90 0.68 -17.43
CA PHE A 350 -2.43 0.61 -16.09
C PHE A 350 -3.95 0.52 -16.21
N PRO A 351 -4.61 -0.37 -15.47
CA PRO A 351 -6.04 -0.54 -15.59
C PRO A 351 -6.75 0.71 -15.05
N ILE A 352 -7.38 1.47 -15.94
CA ILE A 352 -8.33 2.51 -15.54
C ILE A 352 -9.66 1.83 -15.25
N MET A 353 -9.94 1.65 -13.96
CA MET A 353 -11.29 1.40 -13.50
C MET A 353 -12.07 2.70 -13.70
N LYS A 354 -13.00 2.75 -14.65
CA LYS A 354 -13.99 3.83 -14.66
C LYS A 354 -14.71 3.73 -13.32
N GLN A 355 -14.45 4.68 -12.43
CA GLN A 355 -15.20 4.81 -11.19
C GLN A 355 -16.66 4.92 -11.64
N SER A 356 -17.43 3.84 -11.45
CA SER A 356 -18.83 3.85 -11.80
C SER A 356 -19.41 4.91 -10.89
N ALA A 357 -19.73 6.08 -11.45
CA ALA A 357 -20.15 7.24 -10.68
C ALA A 357 -21.19 6.75 -9.70
N SER A 358 -20.83 6.71 -8.41
CA SER A 358 -21.70 6.18 -7.38
C SER A 358 -22.95 7.02 -7.49
N SER A 359 -24.04 6.42 -7.99
CA SER A 359 -25.29 7.14 -8.14
C SER A 359 -25.76 7.40 -6.73
N SER A 360 -25.41 8.55 -6.17
CA SER A 360 -25.92 9.08 -4.91
C SER A 360 -27.44 9.33 -4.95
N GLY A 361 -28.12 8.88 -6.02
CA GLY A 361 -29.54 8.57 -6.00
C GLY A 361 -29.82 7.38 -5.08
N LEU A 362 -29.89 7.65 -3.77
CA LEU A 362 -30.73 6.90 -2.86
C LEU A 362 -32.16 6.90 -3.43
N LYS A 363 -32.48 5.93 -4.29
CA LYS A 363 -33.87 5.54 -4.50
C LYS A 363 -34.32 4.94 -3.18
N LYS A 364 -35.15 5.68 -2.45
CA LYS A 364 -35.94 5.15 -1.34
C LYS A 364 -36.50 3.78 -1.76
N ARG A 365 -36.06 2.75 -1.06
CA ARG A 365 -36.63 1.41 -1.15
C ARG A 365 -38.07 1.53 -0.66
N GLN A 366 -39.01 1.41 -1.58
CA GLN A 366 -40.41 1.24 -1.24
C GLN A 366 -40.55 -0.23 -0.84
N ASP A 367 -40.38 -0.50 0.45
CA ASP A 367 -40.63 -1.83 1.01
C ASP A 367 -42.15 -2.04 1.10
N ASP A 368 -42.62 -3.13 0.47
CA ASP A 368 -43.99 -3.61 0.58
C ASP A 368 -44.30 -3.94 2.06
N GLU A 369 -45.36 -3.32 2.58
CA GLU A 369 -45.86 -3.50 3.94
C GLU A 369 -46.26 -4.95 4.22
N LEU A 370 -45.59 -5.59 5.19
CA LEU A 370 -46.11 -6.75 5.92
C LEU A 370 -46.80 -6.23 7.20
N PRO A 371 -48.02 -6.68 7.54
CA PRO A 371 -48.79 -6.11 8.64
C PRO A 371 -48.12 -6.39 9.99
N THR A 372 -47.55 -5.34 10.59
CA THR A 372 -46.98 -5.40 11.95
C THR A 372 -48.01 -4.82 12.93
N THR A 373 -48.38 -5.61 13.94
CA THR A 373 -49.35 -5.20 14.97
C THR A 373 -48.65 -4.32 16.01
N THR A 374 -48.80 -3.00 15.89
CA THR A 374 -48.23 -2.05 16.86
C THR A 374 -49.19 -1.85 18.03
N THR A 375 -48.72 -2.11 19.24
CA THR A 375 -49.45 -1.77 20.47
C THR A 375 -49.07 -0.35 20.89
N THR A 376 -50.01 0.58 20.78
CA THR A 376 -49.80 1.99 21.14
C THR A 376 -49.92 2.15 22.66
N THR A 377 -48.81 2.51 23.31
CA THR A 377 -48.84 3.01 24.70
C THR A 377 -48.69 4.52 24.65
N THR A 378 -49.73 5.25 25.05
CA THR A 378 -49.72 6.73 25.06
C THR A 378 -48.97 7.20 26.31
N LEU A 379 -47.82 7.84 26.11
CA LEU A 379 -47.06 8.49 27.17
C LEU A 379 -47.00 9.99 26.85
N THR A 380 -47.59 10.81 27.71
CA THR A 380 -47.59 12.26 27.58
C THR A 380 -46.31 12.79 28.23
N ILE A 381 -45.36 13.25 27.42
CA ILE A 381 -44.08 13.81 27.90
C ILE A 381 -43.98 15.27 27.43
N THR A 382 -43.65 16.15 28.37
CA THR A 382 -43.39 17.58 28.21
C THR A 382 -42.01 17.77 27.55
N PRO A 383 -41.78 18.78 26.67
CA PRO A 383 -40.58 18.79 25.84
C PRO A 383 -39.35 19.26 26.63
N GLU A 384 -38.57 18.29 27.10
CA GLU A 384 -37.15 18.44 27.37
C GLU A 384 -36.41 17.51 26.40
N SER A 385 -35.40 18.04 25.71
CA SER A 385 -34.58 17.25 24.78
C SER A 385 -33.96 16.07 25.53
N ILE A 386 -34.24 14.84 25.10
CA ILE A 386 -33.59 13.65 25.65
C ILE A 386 -32.33 13.41 24.82
N THR A 387 -31.17 13.56 25.45
CA THR A 387 -29.89 13.14 24.88
C THR A 387 -29.52 11.80 25.53
N ASN A 388 -29.49 10.74 24.73
CA ASN A 388 -29.00 9.44 25.17
C ASN A 388 -27.53 9.31 24.75
N VAL A 389 -26.64 9.09 25.72
CA VAL A 389 -25.22 8.85 25.46
C VAL A 389 -24.93 7.38 25.77
N GLU A 390 -24.50 6.63 24.77
CA GLU A 390 -24.00 5.27 24.93
C GLU A 390 -22.47 5.31 24.84
N THR A 391 -21.79 4.79 25.86
CA THR A 391 -20.33 4.69 25.87
C THR A 391 -19.94 3.23 25.80
N GLN A 392 -19.22 2.85 24.75
CA GLN A 392 -18.62 1.52 24.61
C GLN A 392 -17.11 1.64 24.78
N VAL A 393 -16.55 0.78 25.62
CA VAL A 393 -15.10 0.69 25.86
C VAL A 393 -14.64 -0.65 25.34
N LEU A 394 -13.78 -0.64 24.33
CA LEU A 394 -13.14 -1.84 23.79
C LEU A 394 -11.70 -1.88 24.32
N THR A 395 -11.28 -3.04 24.82
CA THR A 395 -9.91 -3.27 25.30
C THR A 395 -9.29 -4.39 24.49
N GLU A 396 -8.18 -4.09 23.82
CA GLU A 396 -7.44 -5.05 23.01
C GLU A 396 -6.05 -5.27 23.61
N THR A 397 -5.59 -6.52 23.65
CA THR A 397 -4.26 -6.87 24.20
C THR A 397 -3.43 -7.52 23.12
N ILE A 398 -2.32 -6.87 22.77
CA ILE A 398 -1.40 -7.33 21.74
C ILE A 398 -0.20 -8.00 22.44
N GLN A 399 0.09 -9.24 22.06
CA GLN A 399 1.29 -9.97 22.48
C GLN A 399 2.27 -10.06 21.32
N ILE A 400 3.44 -9.43 21.48
CA ILE A 400 4.55 -9.53 20.53
C ILE A 400 5.53 -10.56 21.07
N THR A 401 5.65 -11.67 20.35
CA THR A 401 6.60 -12.74 20.65
C THR A 401 7.75 -12.66 19.65
N SER A 402 8.96 -12.36 20.14
CA SER A 402 10.17 -12.43 19.32
C SER A 402 10.80 -13.82 19.44
N ASN A 403 11.39 -14.29 18.35
CA ASN A 403 12.13 -15.58 18.28
C ASN A 403 13.31 -15.64 19.28
N HIS A 404 13.68 -14.51 19.87
CA HIS A 404 14.62 -14.40 20.97
C HIS A 404 13.89 -13.90 22.23
N GLU A 405 13.26 -14.83 22.97
CA GLU A 405 12.75 -14.80 24.38
C GLU A 405 12.20 -13.50 25.02
N VAL A 406 11.97 -12.41 24.29
CA VAL A 406 11.35 -11.19 24.80
C VAL A 406 9.87 -11.21 24.46
N ILE A 407 9.05 -11.26 25.51
CA ILE A 407 7.59 -11.11 25.40
C ILE A 407 7.27 -9.67 25.79
N SER A 408 6.78 -8.90 24.83
CA SER A 408 6.20 -7.57 25.09
C SER A 408 4.69 -7.67 25.01
N THR A 409 4.01 -7.18 26.04
CA THR A 409 2.53 -7.09 26.06
C THR A 409 2.15 -5.62 26.08
N ALA A 410 1.32 -5.19 25.13
CA ALA A 410 0.72 -3.86 25.10
C ALA A 410 -0.80 -3.99 25.19
N THR A 411 -1.43 -3.18 26.04
CA THR A 411 -2.90 -3.09 26.13
C THR A 411 -3.35 -1.75 25.55
N LEU A 412 -4.17 -1.81 24.50
CA LEU A 412 -4.79 -0.66 23.85
C LEU A 412 -6.24 -0.53 24.34
N ARG A 413 -6.64 0.70 24.66
CA ARG A 413 -8.00 1.00 25.09
C ARG A 413 -8.63 2.01 24.14
N TYR A 414 -9.77 1.63 23.58
CA TYR A 414 -10.59 2.47 22.72
C TYR A 414 -11.85 2.88 23.48
N THR A 415 -12.17 4.17 23.45
CA THR A 415 -13.46 4.67 23.96
C THR A 415 -14.25 5.26 22.80
N THR A 416 -15.38 4.63 22.49
CA THR A 416 -16.33 5.13 21.49
C THR A 416 -17.52 5.72 22.24
N VAL A 417 -17.75 7.01 22.04
CA VAL A 417 -18.93 7.70 22.57
C VAL A 417 -19.91 7.91 21.44
N ARG A 418 -21.10 7.31 21.57
CA ARG A 418 -22.21 7.49 20.65
C ARG A 418 -23.25 8.37 21.31
N THR A 419 -23.47 9.55 20.73
CA THR A 419 -24.47 10.49 21.24
C THR A 419 -25.68 10.49 20.31
N HIS A 420 -26.84 10.14 20.86
CA HIS A 420 -28.13 10.22 20.17
C HIS A 420 -28.88 11.44 20.68
N THR A 421 -29.13 12.40 19.79
CA THR A 421 -29.94 13.58 20.11
C THR A 421 -31.23 13.53 19.30
N ASP A 422 -32.35 13.35 19.97
CA ASP A 422 -33.67 13.46 19.36
C ASP A 422 -34.21 14.88 19.55
N ARG A 423 -34.38 15.59 18.42
CA ARG A 423 -34.94 16.94 18.43
C ARG A 423 -36.32 16.92 17.77
N SER A 424 -37.35 17.20 18.57
CA SER A 424 -38.69 17.48 18.09
C SER A 424 -38.89 18.99 17.97
N THR A 425 -39.10 19.48 16.76
CA THR A 425 -39.50 20.88 16.51
C THR A 425 -41.02 20.95 16.42
N TYR A 426 -41.64 21.72 17.33
CA TYR A 426 -43.07 22.00 17.31
C TYR A 426 -43.30 23.36 16.64
N THR A 427 -44.02 23.36 15.52
CA THR A 427 -44.45 24.60 14.85
C THR A 427 -45.92 24.82 15.17
N ASP A 428 -46.21 25.75 16.08
CA ASP A 428 -47.57 26.08 16.48
C ASP A 428 -48.21 27.00 15.42
N PHE A 429 -49.20 26.49 14.69
CA PHE A 429 -50.02 27.32 13.80
C PHE A 429 -51.24 27.82 14.58
N ASN A 430 -51.07 28.92 15.31
CA ASN A 430 -52.18 29.58 15.96
C ASN A 430 -52.86 30.54 14.97
N THR A 431 -53.77 30.01 14.15
CA THR A 431 -54.71 30.82 13.36
C THR A 431 -56.14 30.48 13.75
N ILE A 432 -56.76 31.45 14.43
CA ILE A 432 -58.17 31.51 14.77
C ILE A 432 -58.95 31.64 13.45
N PHE A 433 -59.81 30.67 13.11
CA PHE A 433 -61.20 30.80 12.58
C PHE A 433 -61.65 29.55 11.81
N SER A 434 -62.74 28.95 12.32
CA SER A 434 -63.81 28.15 11.70
C SER A 434 -63.56 27.37 10.39
N THR A 435 -63.32 26.05 10.50
CA THR A 435 -64.05 24.93 9.86
C THR A 435 -63.46 23.57 10.33
N PRO A 436 -64.22 22.46 10.38
CA PRO A 436 -63.75 21.19 10.91
C PRO A 436 -63.15 20.33 9.79
N ASP A 437 -61.92 20.63 9.37
CA ASP A 437 -61.11 19.68 8.61
C ASP A 437 -59.94 19.22 9.50
N PRO A 438 -59.71 17.89 9.66
CA PRO A 438 -58.60 17.40 10.45
C PRO A 438 -57.28 17.76 9.75
N VAL A 439 -56.51 18.66 10.35
CA VAL A 439 -55.15 18.96 9.91
C VAL A 439 -54.23 17.84 10.39
N THR A 440 -53.79 16.99 9.47
CA THR A 440 -52.75 15.99 9.73
C THR A 440 -51.42 16.72 9.91
N SER A 441 -50.92 16.80 11.14
CA SER A 441 -49.56 17.30 11.41
C SER A 441 -48.55 16.19 11.10
N THR A 442 -47.70 16.41 10.11
CA THR A 442 -46.55 15.54 9.84
C THR A 442 -45.40 15.94 10.76
N HIS A 443 -44.98 15.00 11.62
CA HIS A 443 -43.82 15.16 12.46
C HIS A 443 -42.57 14.69 11.70
N GLU A 444 -41.61 15.59 11.47
CA GLU A 444 -40.26 15.21 11.07
C GLU A 444 -39.43 15.02 12.34
N VAL A 445 -38.97 13.80 12.57
CA VAL A 445 -37.96 13.50 13.60
C VAL A 445 -36.60 13.55 12.91
N LEU A 446 -35.79 14.54 13.27
CA LEU A 446 -34.42 14.62 12.81
C LEU A 446 -33.53 13.89 13.84
N THR A 447 -33.08 12.70 13.47
CA THR A 447 -32.08 11.95 14.24
C THR A 447 -30.70 12.36 13.76
N THR A 448 -29.88 12.94 14.64
CA THR A 448 -28.46 13.19 14.36
C THR A 448 -27.63 12.22 15.19
N GLU A 449 -26.85 11.38 14.51
CA GLU A 449 -25.89 10.49 15.13
C GLU A 449 -24.50 11.11 15.03
N THR A 450 -23.79 11.19 16.15
CA THR A 450 -22.39 11.60 16.16
C THR A 450 -21.58 10.53 16.87
N VAL A 451 -20.64 9.95 16.14
CA VAL A 451 -19.67 8.98 16.64
C VAL A 451 -18.35 9.70 16.82
N THR A 452 -17.85 9.74 18.06
CA THR A 452 -16.52 10.27 18.35
C THR A 452 -15.66 9.13 18.86
N ALA A 453 -14.64 8.78 18.08
CA ALA A 453 -13.58 7.86 18.49
C ALA A 453 -12.45 8.67 19.12
N SER A 454 -11.88 8.15 20.19
CA SER A 454 -10.65 8.69 20.80
C SER A 454 -9.44 7.92 20.28
N GLU A 455 -8.31 8.61 20.15
CA GLU A 455 -7.02 7.97 19.87
C GLU A 455 -6.73 6.90 20.94
N PRO A 456 -6.15 5.75 20.54
CA PRO A 456 -5.87 4.67 21.48
C PRO A 456 -4.86 5.13 22.52
N ILE A 457 -5.21 4.95 23.80
CA ILE A 457 -4.27 5.21 24.90
C ILE A 457 -3.58 3.89 25.26
N VAL A 458 -2.24 3.88 25.22
CA VAL A 458 -1.44 2.76 25.72
C VAL A 458 -1.44 2.81 27.24
N GLU A 459 -2.23 1.95 27.89
CA GLU A 459 -2.35 2.00 29.36
C GLU A 459 -1.14 1.36 30.05
N ASN A 460 -0.63 0.24 29.54
CA ASN A 460 0.50 -0.47 30.15
C ASN A 460 1.33 -1.21 29.10
N VAL A 461 2.65 -1.17 29.29
CA VAL A 461 3.61 -2.01 28.56
C VAL A 461 4.38 -2.83 29.60
N THR A 462 4.30 -4.16 29.50
CA THR A 462 5.09 -5.05 30.37
C THR A 462 6.10 -5.81 29.52
N VAL A 463 7.38 -5.70 29.90
CA VAL A 463 8.49 -6.40 29.26
C VAL A 463 9.05 -7.43 30.23
N TYR A 464 9.00 -8.70 29.85
CA TYR A 464 9.61 -9.78 30.62
C TYR A 464 10.99 -10.08 30.05
N VAL A 465 12.03 -9.87 30.87
CA VAL A 465 13.40 -10.28 30.56
C VAL A 465 13.76 -11.44 31.47
N ARG A 466 14.00 -12.61 30.89
CA ARG A 466 14.48 -13.77 31.64
C ARG A 466 15.96 -13.54 32.00
N PRO A 467 16.36 -13.57 33.28
CA PRO A 467 17.77 -13.53 33.63
C PRO A 467 18.44 -14.82 33.13
N GLU A 468 19.44 -14.69 32.26
CA GLU A 468 20.25 -15.81 31.80
C GLU A 468 20.91 -16.49 33.00
N GLY A 469 20.52 -17.74 33.25
CA GLY A 469 21.16 -18.60 34.23
C GLY A 469 22.55 -18.97 33.75
N GLY A 470 23.57 -18.35 34.32
CA GLY A 470 24.97 -18.63 34.03
C GLY A 470 25.46 -19.91 34.72
N ASP A 471 25.57 -20.99 33.96
CA ASP A 471 26.44 -22.12 34.27
C ASP A 471 27.49 -22.23 33.16
N GLY A 472 28.64 -21.58 33.36
CA GLY A 472 29.72 -21.54 32.36
C GLY A 472 31.10 -21.42 32.99
N HIS A 473 31.68 -22.57 33.37
CA HIS A 473 33.06 -22.71 33.81
C HIS A 473 34.05 -22.16 32.76
N TYR A 474 34.71 -21.03 33.05
CA TYR A 474 35.87 -20.57 32.30
C TYR A 474 37.15 -21.26 32.82
N GLN A 475 37.68 -22.20 32.04
CA GLN A 475 39.06 -22.69 32.20
C GLN A 475 40.02 -21.75 31.44
N HIS A 476 40.90 -21.09 32.18
CA HIS A 476 42.03 -20.35 31.63
C HIS A 476 43.09 -21.32 31.08
N LYS A 477 43.36 -21.27 29.77
CA LYS A 477 44.58 -21.82 29.18
C LYS A 477 45.62 -20.71 29.00
N HIS A 478 46.72 -20.84 29.73
CA HIS A 478 47.95 -20.07 29.55
C HIS A 478 48.57 -20.38 28.18
N HIS A 479 48.91 -19.35 27.42
CA HIS A 479 49.80 -19.45 26.27
C HIS A 479 51.19 -18.93 26.64
N ASP A 480 52.18 -19.82 26.52
CA ASP A 480 53.60 -19.57 26.72
C ASP A 480 54.19 -18.67 25.62
N HIS A 481 55.04 -17.74 26.06
CA HIS A 481 55.81 -16.82 25.24
C HIS A 481 57.02 -17.50 24.59
N HIS A 482 57.11 -17.45 23.26
CA HIS A 482 58.39 -17.63 22.56
C HIS A 482 59.04 -16.26 22.25
N LYS A 483 60.21 -16.07 22.87
CA LYS A 483 61.17 -14.99 22.60
C LYS A 483 61.80 -15.15 21.21
N HIS A 484 61.73 -14.11 20.39
CA HIS A 484 62.74 -13.88 19.34
C HIS A 484 63.50 -12.58 19.62
N LYS A 485 64.82 -12.75 19.78
CA LYS A 485 65.82 -11.68 19.76
C LYS A 485 65.97 -11.19 18.32
N HIS A 486 66.04 -9.88 18.11
CA HIS A 486 66.83 -9.31 17.03
C HIS A 486 67.55 -8.04 17.50
N GLU A 487 68.81 -7.99 17.08
CA GLU A 487 69.86 -7.05 17.45
C GLU A 487 69.72 -5.68 16.77
N ASP A 488 70.41 -4.72 17.37
CA ASP A 488 70.57 -3.33 17.00
C ASP A 488 70.93 -3.07 15.53
N TYR A 489 70.29 -2.07 14.90
CA TYR A 489 70.96 -1.21 13.93
C TYR A 489 70.43 0.23 13.99
N LYS A 490 71.36 1.18 13.89
CA LYS A 490 71.24 2.60 14.22
C LYS A 490 70.58 3.47 13.12
N LYS A 491 69.91 4.53 13.59
CA LYS A 491 69.80 5.92 13.09
C LYS A 491 69.61 6.18 11.58
N GLY A 492 68.49 6.82 11.23
CA GLY A 492 68.33 7.55 9.98
C GLY A 492 67.03 8.36 9.92
N ASN A 493 67.18 9.66 9.70
CA ASN A 493 66.20 10.74 9.70
C ASN A 493 65.06 10.67 8.65
N HIS A 494 63.94 11.32 9.01
CA HIS A 494 62.95 12.04 8.19
C HIS A 494 62.15 11.33 7.08
N GLY A 495 60.81 11.49 7.16
CA GLY A 495 60.02 11.91 6.00
C GLY A 495 58.79 11.06 5.65
N TYR A 496 57.64 11.73 5.67
CA TYR A 496 56.39 11.43 4.95
C TYR A 496 55.52 10.24 5.41
N HIS A 497 54.48 10.59 6.17
CA HIS A 497 53.24 9.82 6.25
C HIS A 497 52.55 9.77 4.88
N LYS A 498 52.52 8.58 4.26
CA LYS A 498 51.51 8.19 3.29
C LYS A 498 50.68 7.09 3.94
N HIS A 499 49.44 7.42 4.34
CA HIS A 499 48.45 6.41 4.70
C HIS A 499 48.11 5.62 3.42
N LYS A 500 48.50 4.35 3.40
CA LYS A 500 48.10 3.37 2.41
C LYS A 500 47.18 2.41 3.14
N TYR A 501 45.88 2.49 2.89
CA TYR A 501 44.93 1.50 3.37
C TYR A 501 45.15 0.22 2.55
N HIS A 502 45.61 -0.84 3.22
CA HIS A 502 45.51 -2.21 2.73
C HIS A 502 44.16 -2.74 3.20
N TYR A 503 43.28 -3.07 2.25
CA TYR A 503 42.16 -3.98 2.50
C TYR A 503 42.70 -5.40 2.34
N GLU A 504 42.66 -6.18 3.42
CA GLU A 504 42.82 -7.63 3.36
C GLU A 504 41.44 -8.24 3.08
N GLU A 505 41.36 -9.01 1.99
CA GLU A 505 40.23 -9.88 1.68
C GLU A 505 40.22 -11.06 2.65
N GLY A 506 39.19 -11.12 3.50
CA GLY A 506 38.87 -12.31 4.28
C GLY A 506 38.03 -13.26 3.45
N VAL A 507 38.63 -14.37 3.02
CA VAL A 507 37.95 -15.56 2.53
C VAL A 507 37.32 -16.26 3.74
N TYR A 508 36.01 -16.45 3.73
CA TYR A 508 35.33 -17.41 4.61
C TYR A 508 34.91 -18.60 3.76
N GLU A 509 35.42 -19.78 4.14
CA GLU A 509 34.86 -21.09 3.76
C GLU A 509 33.55 -21.37 4.53
#